data_AF-A0A7C6XPX0-F1
#
_entry.id   AF-A0A7C6XPX0-F1
#
_cell.length_a   1.000
_cell.length_b   1.000
_cell.length_c   1.000
_cell.angle_alpha   90.00
_cell.angle_beta   90.00
_cell.angle_gamma   90.00
#
_symmetry.space_group_name_H-M   'P 1'
#
loop_
_entity.id
_entity.type
_entity.pdbx_description
1 polymer ?
#
loop_
_entity_poly.entity_id
_entity_poly.type
_entity_poly.pdbx_seq_one_letter_code
_entity_poly.pdbx_strand_id
1 'polypeptide(L)'
;MTHDHVTPLAGESALFHFDERWIVDAGIESVWAVLERVDQWPEWWPGLTAAERVGVGHDEAVDISVTPGSRARLLVRAPIGWSLRF
;
A
#
# COMPACT_ATOMS: atom_id res chain seq x y z
N MET A 1 8.65 -13.15 -14.93
CA MET A 1 9.07 -13.45 -13.55
C MET A 1 8.06 -14.43 -12.97
N THR A 2 8.50 -15.52 -12.35
CA THR A 2 7.59 -16.44 -11.66
C THR A 2 7.36 -15.91 -10.26
N HIS A 3 6.13 -15.58 -9.90
CA HIS A 3 5.77 -15.12 -8.56
C HIS A 3 5.28 -16.32 -7.75
N ASP A 4 5.85 -16.55 -6.57
CA ASP A 4 5.36 -17.56 -5.65
C ASP A 4 4.08 -17.03 -4.98
N HIS A 5 2.98 -17.75 -5.23
CA HIS A 5 1.69 -17.46 -4.64
C HIS A 5 1.48 -18.28 -3.37
N VAL A 6 0.81 -17.70 -2.37
CA VAL A 6 0.40 -18.43 -1.16
C VAL A 6 -0.74 -19.38 -1.51
N THR A 7 -0.67 -20.66 -1.14
CA THR A 7 -1.80 -21.59 -1.38
C THR A 7 -3.03 -21.14 -0.58
N PRO A 8 -4.16 -20.78 -1.23
CA PRO A 8 -5.35 -20.33 -0.52
C PRO A 8 -6.02 -21.47 0.26
N LEU A 9 -6.61 -21.14 1.41
CA LEU A 9 -7.37 -22.06 2.25
C LEU A 9 -8.85 -22.16 1.82
N ALA A 10 -9.57 -23.16 2.37
CA ALA A 10 -10.99 -23.35 2.09
C ALA A 10 -11.81 -22.12 2.56
N GLY A 11 -12.50 -21.48 1.61
CA GLY A 11 -13.27 -20.25 1.85
C GLY A 11 -12.54 -18.95 1.48
N GLU A 12 -11.26 -19.03 1.11
CA GLU A 12 -10.51 -17.89 0.55
C GLU A 12 -10.74 -17.76 -0.96
N SER A 13 -10.51 -16.57 -1.50
CA SER A 13 -10.61 -16.32 -2.95
C SER A 13 -9.50 -17.04 -3.72
N ALA A 14 -9.77 -17.33 -5.00
CA ALA A 14 -8.73 -17.82 -5.91
C ALA A 14 -7.53 -16.86 -5.97
N LEU A 15 -6.36 -17.41 -6.26
CA LEU A 15 -5.14 -16.63 -6.44
C LEU A 15 -5.30 -15.63 -7.58
N PHE A 16 -4.96 -14.38 -7.32
CA PHE A 16 -4.87 -13.35 -8.34
C PHE A 16 -3.54 -12.59 -8.20
N HIS A 17 -3.07 -12.07 -9.32
CA HIS A 17 -1.93 -11.17 -9.38
C HIS A 17 -2.42 -9.85 -9.95
N PHE A 18 -2.11 -8.74 -9.29
CA PHE A 18 -2.37 -7.40 -9.80
C PHE A 18 -1.05 -6.77 -10.17
N ASP A 19 -0.90 -6.45 -11.46
CA ASP A 19 0.24 -5.70 -11.99
C ASP A 19 -0.29 -4.38 -12.53
N GLU A 20 0.22 -3.28 -12.01
CA GLU A 20 -0.16 -1.93 -12.41
C GLU A 20 1.10 -1.10 -12.63
N ARG A 21 1.07 -0.27 -13.69
CA ARG A 21 2.18 0.59 -14.07
C ARG A 21 1.70 2.03 -14.15
N TRP A 22 2.33 2.91 -13.37
CA TRP A 22 2.18 4.36 -13.50
C TRP A 22 3.40 4.97 -14.18
N ILE A 23 3.14 5.94 -15.05
CA ILE A 23 4.18 6.71 -15.75
C ILE A 23 3.91 8.18 -15.43
N VAL A 24 4.88 8.84 -14.83
CA VAL A 24 4.79 10.23 -14.38
C VAL A 24 5.98 11.01 -14.89
N ASP A 25 5.78 12.29 -15.19
CA ASP A 25 6.85 13.22 -15.58
C ASP A 25 7.56 13.75 -14.32
N ALA A 26 8.34 12.89 -13.68
CA ALA A 26 9.08 13.20 -12.46
C ALA A 26 10.35 12.35 -12.35
N GLY A 27 11.36 12.87 -11.66
CA GLY A 27 12.58 12.12 -11.33
C GLY A 27 12.33 11.03 -10.27
N ILE A 28 13.17 10.00 -10.26
CA ILE A 28 13.05 8.85 -9.34
C ILE A 28 12.98 9.30 -7.87
N GLU A 29 13.86 10.21 -7.45
CA GLU A 29 13.90 10.71 -6.06
C GLU A 29 12.59 11.41 -5.65
N SER A 30 12.00 12.17 -6.57
CA SER A 30 10.72 12.86 -6.33
C SER A 30 9.57 11.87 -6.20
N VAL A 31 9.56 10.81 -7.02
CA VAL A 31 8.58 9.74 -6.92
C VAL A 31 8.76 8.98 -5.60
N TRP A 32 9.98 8.64 -5.24
CA TRP A 32 10.29 7.93 -4.01
C TRP A 32 9.84 8.71 -2.77
N ALA A 33 10.11 10.02 -2.73
CA ALA A 33 9.69 10.89 -1.64
C ALA A 33 8.16 10.93 -1.42
N VAL A 34 7.36 10.71 -2.48
CA VAL A 34 5.90 10.58 -2.37
C VAL A 34 5.51 9.18 -1.90
N LEU A 35 6.15 8.13 -2.42
CA LEU A 35 5.86 6.75 -2.05
C LEU A 35 6.19 6.45 -0.58
N GLU A 36 7.21 7.07 0.01
CA GLU A 36 7.56 6.86 1.43
C GLU A 36 6.55 7.48 2.42
N ARG A 37 5.74 8.44 1.97
CA ARG A 37 4.73 9.13 2.79
C ARG A 37 3.41 8.36 2.79
N VAL A 38 3.41 7.23 3.51
CA VAL A 38 2.30 6.28 3.58
C VAL A 38 0.97 6.95 3.93
N ASP A 39 0.99 7.90 4.86
CA ASP A 39 -0.18 8.66 5.32
C ASP A 39 -0.80 9.56 4.23
N GLN A 40 -0.02 9.95 3.22
CA GLN A 40 -0.46 10.80 2.11
C GLN A 40 -0.92 10.00 0.88
N TRP A 41 -0.82 8.67 0.89
CA TRP A 41 -1.29 7.86 -0.24
C TRP A 41 -2.77 8.09 -0.63
N PRO A 42 -3.72 8.29 0.31
CA PRO A 42 -5.11 8.57 -0.04
C PRO A 42 -5.32 9.85 -0.88
N GLU A 43 -4.35 10.76 -0.91
CA GLU A 43 -4.45 12.01 -1.66
C GLU A 43 -4.36 11.80 -3.17
N TRP A 44 -3.69 10.74 -3.60
CA TRP A 44 -3.41 10.51 -5.02
C TRP A 44 -3.71 9.08 -5.50
N TRP A 45 -3.85 8.09 -4.61
CA TRP A 45 -4.20 6.71 -4.99
C TRP A 45 -5.72 6.52 -5.00
N PRO A 46 -6.36 6.39 -6.18
CA PRO A 46 -7.80 6.25 -6.26
C PRO A 46 -8.31 5.01 -5.54
N GLY A 47 -9.36 5.16 -4.74
CA GLY A 47 -9.99 4.08 -3.99
C GLY A 47 -9.35 3.81 -2.62
N LEU A 48 -8.13 4.28 -2.35
CA LEU A 48 -7.56 4.24 -1.02
C LEU A 48 -8.17 5.36 -0.16
N THR A 49 -8.76 5.00 0.97
CA THR A 49 -9.48 5.93 1.87
C THR A 49 -8.66 6.28 3.10
N ALA A 50 -7.83 5.35 3.58
CA ALA A 50 -6.88 5.61 4.65
C ALA A 50 -5.67 4.70 4.50
N ALA A 51 -4.52 5.20 4.94
CA ALA A 51 -3.28 4.45 5.03
C ALA A 51 -2.51 4.90 6.26
N GLU A 52 -2.01 3.95 7.03
CA GLU A 52 -1.18 4.20 8.20
C GLU A 52 -0.03 3.21 8.24
N ARG A 53 1.16 3.64 8.68
CA ARG A 53 2.28 2.73 8.87
C ARG A 53 2.08 1.92 10.16
N VAL A 54 2.34 0.62 10.11
CA VAL A 54 2.22 -0.27 11.27
C VAL A 54 3.54 -0.33 12.02
N GLY A 55 3.49 -0.20 13.35
CA GLY A 55 4.66 -0.35 14.23
C GLY A 55 5.40 0.95 14.56
N VAL A 56 4.90 2.10 14.10
CA VAL A 56 5.36 3.41 14.56
C VAL A 56 4.59 3.76 15.83
N GLY A 57 5.27 3.82 16.97
CA GLY A 57 4.69 4.38 18.20
C GLY A 57 4.35 5.85 17.97
N HIS A 58 3.22 6.32 18.52
CA HIS A 58 2.69 7.67 18.35
C HIS A 58 3.60 8.83 18.81
N ASP A 59 4.80 8.53 19.33
CA ASP A 59 5.56 9.45 20.18
C ASP A 59 6.96 9.83 19.69
N GLU A 60 7.39 9.40 18.51
CA GLU A 60 8.66 9.90 17.98
C GLU A 60 8.54 10.29 16.51
N ALA A 61 8.74 11.59 16.26
CA ALA A 61 9.09 12.15 14.97
C ALA A 61 10.52 11.70 14.56
N VAL A 62 10.73 10.39 14.52
CA VAL A 62 11.92 9.77 13.94
C VAL A 62 11.76 9.87 12.42
N ASP A 63 12.87 10.08 11.74
CA ASP A 63 12.97 10.04 10.29
C ASP A 63 12.70 8.59 9.83
N ILE A 64 11.43 8.25 9.59
CA ILE A 64 11.02 6.88 9.31
C ILE A 64 10.97 6.68 7.79
N SER A 65 12.15 6.53 7.18
CA SER A 65 12.25 6.01 5.81
C SER A 65 11.57 4.64 5.69
N VAL A 66 11.02 4.31 4.52
CA VAL A 66 10.41 3.00 4.28
C VAL A 66 11.51 2.00 3.97
N THR A 67 11.72 1.04 4.87
CA THR A 67 12.74 -0.01 4.70
C THR A 67 12.11 -1.36 4.41
N PRO A 68 12.84 -2.31 3.79
CA PRO A 68 12.36 -3.67 3.57
C PRO A 68 11.83 -4.31 4.87
N GLY A 69 10.63 -4.86 4.82
CA GLY A 69 9.92 -5.42 5.98
C GLY A 69 8.96 -4.46 6.68
N SER A 70 8.96 -3.17 6.31
CA SER A 70 7.93 -2.21 6.74
C SER A 70 6.55 -2.65 6.29
N ARG A 71 5.54 -2.31 7.09
CA ARG A 71 4.12 -2.64 6.83
C ARG A 71 3.25 -1.41 6.95
N ALA A 72 2.17 -1.38 6.19
CA ALA A 72 1.11 -0.39 6.29
C ALA A 72 -0.24 -1.10 6.47
N ARG A 73 -1.17 -0.44 7.16
CA ARG A 73 -2.57 -0.83 7.22
C ARG A 73 -3.35 0.08 6.28
N LEU A 74 -4.14 -0.52 5.41
CA LEU A 74 -4.85 0.18 4.35
C LEU A 74 -6.36 0.01 4.50
N LEU A 75 -7.12 1.06 4.19
CA LEU A 75 -8.56 1.01 4.02
C LEU A 75 -8.90 1.38 2.57
N VAL A 76 -9.44 0.44 1.82
CA VAL A 76 -9.77 0.62 0.39
C VAL A 76 -11.28 0.58 0.21
N ARG A 77 -11.84 1.57 -0.49
CA ARG A 77 -13.23 1.61 -0.89
C ARG A 77 -13.42 0.73 -2.12
N ALA A 78 -14.20 -0.33 -1.99
CA ALA A 78 -14.57 -1.18 -3.10
C ALA A 78 -15.68 -0.53 -3.96
N PRO A 79 -15.69 -0.76 -5.28
CA PRO A 79 -16.70 -0.21 -6.20
C PRO A 79 -18.15 -0.59 -5.85
N ILE A 80 -18.33 -1.70 -5.12
CA ILE A 80 -19.65 -2.26 -4.75
C ILE A 80 -20.12 -1.81 -3.35
N GLY A 81 -19.53 -0.75 -2.79
CA GLY A 81 -19.99 -0.14 -1.53
C GLY A 81 -19.46 -0.78 -0.25
N TRP A 82 -18.51 -1.70 -0.36
CA TRP A 82 -17.80 -2.31 0.78
C TRP A 82 -16.45 -1.60 1.00
N SER A 83 -15.90 -1.70 2.20
CA SER A 83 -14.52 -1.29 2.47
C SER A 83 -13.69 -2.51 2.85
N LEU A 84 -12.52 -2.65 2.23
CA LEU A 84 -11.57 -3.71 2.51
C LEU A 84 -10.44 -3.15 3.39
N ARG A 85 -10.02 -3.94 4.38
CA ARG A 85 -8.93 -3.59 5.28
C ARG A 85 -7.81 -4.63 5.15
N PHE A 86 -6.61 -4.17 4.86
CA PHE A 86 -5.40 -4.98 4.70
C PHE A 86 -4.34 -4.54 5.72
#